data_AF-A0A2E2BAK1-F1
#
_entry.id   AF-A0A2E2BAK1-F1
#
_cell.length_a   1.000
_cell.length_b   1.000
_cell.length_c   1.000
_cell.angle_alpha   90.00
_cell.angle_beta   90.00
_cell.angle_gamma   90.00
#
_symmetry.space_group_name_H-M   'P 1'
#
loop_
_entity.id
_entity.type
_entity.pdbx_description
1 polymer ?
#
loop_
_entity_poly.entity_id
_entity_poly.type
_entity_poly.pdbx_seq_one_letter_code
_entity_poly.pdbx_strand_id
1 'polypeptide(L)'
;MVAPMFLQEGKNVKEVIPSMPGVYRLSIDLAIQEIKALSSKGVPAVALFPSVPDRLKSSGGDESYNSAGLIQNAIKRIKEAVPEIGIISDVALDPYTTHGHDGLINEDGDILNDETIEILVRQ
;
A
#
# COMPACT_ATOMS: atom_id res chain seq x y z
N MET A 1 3.53 7.07 -18.07
CA MET A 1 2.32 6.43 -17.50
C MET A 1 2.72 5.75 -16.21
N VAL A 2 1.90 5.82 -15.16
CA VAL A 2 2.10 5.08 -13.89
C VAL A 2 0.80 4.35 -13.60
N ALA A 3 0.86 3.07 -13.26
CA ALA A 3 -0.33 2.27 -12.98
C ALA A 3 -0.54 2.11 -11.46
N PRO A 4 -1.68 2.53 -10.89
CA PRO A 4 -2.00 2.26 -9.49
C PRO A 4 -2.37 0.78 -9.30
N MET A 5 -1.90 0.20 -8.20
CA MET A 5 -2.11 -1.21 -7.84
C MET A 5 -2.61 -1.30 -6.41
N PHE A 6 -3.79 -1.86 -6.21
CA PHE A 6 -4.36 -2.10 -4.88
C PHE A 6 -3.96 -3.50 -4.41
N LEU A 7 -3.30 -3.57 -3.26
CA LEU A 7 -2.76 -4.81 -2.71
C LEU A 7 -3.53 -5.24 -1.47
N GLN A 8 -3.63 -6.55 -1.28
CA GLN A 8 -4.15 -7.13 -0.04
C GLN A 8 -3.39 -8.40 0.36
N GLU A 9 -3.58 -8.84 1.59
CA GLU A 9 -3.01 -10.09 2.09
C GLU A 9 -3.62 -11.33 1.41
N GLY A 10 -2.90 -12.44 1.52
CA GLY A 10 -3.35 -13.75 1.04
C GLY A 10 -2.53 -14.26 -0.16
N LYS A 11 -3.07 -15.28 -0.82
CA LYS A 11 -2.48 -15.94 -1.98
C LYS A 11 -3.57 -16.27 -2.97
N ASN A 12 -3.33 -16.00 -4.26
CA ASN A 12 -4.31 -16.17 -5.33
C ASN A 12 -5.65 -15.44 -5.05
N VAL A 13 -5.57 -14.24 -4.45
CA VAL A 13 -6.75 -13.43 -4.13
C VAL A 13 -6.90 -12.31 -5.15
N LYS A 14 -8.08 -12.23 -5.75
CA LYS A 14 -8.48 -11.16 -6.68
C LYS A 14 -9.88 -10.71 -6.33
N GLU A 15 -9.99 -9.57 -5.69
CA GLU A 15 -11.26 -9.01 -5.22
C GLU A 15 -11.67 -7.82 -6.08
N VAL A 16 -12.94 -7.77 -6.46
CA VAL A 16 -13.51 -6.65 -7.21
C VAL A 16 -13.64 -5.41 -6.33
N ILE A 17 -13.38 -4.24 -6.89
CA ILE A 17 -13.74 -2.96 -6.28
C ILE A 17 -15.03 -2.47 -6.97
N PRO A 18 -16.22 -2.56 -6.34
CA PRO A 18 -17.49 -2.32 -7.04
C PRO A 18 -17.61 -0.94 -7.68
N SER A 19 -17.03 0.09 -7.05
CA SER A 19 -17.01 1.46 -7.55
C SER A 19 -16.00 1.70 -8.68
N MET A 20 -15.11 0.74 -8.96
CA MET A 20 -14.04 0.85 -9.96
C MET A 20 -14.07 -0.39 -10.89
N PRO A 21 -15.01 -0.45 -11.86
CA PRO A 21 -15.13 -1.58 -12.77
C PRO A 21 -13.82 -1.88 -13.50
N GLY A 22 -13.40 -3.15 -13.48
CA GLY A 22 -12.14 -3.61 -14.09
C GLY A 22 -10.90 -3.43 -13.21
N VAL A 23 -11.04 -2.86 -12.01
CA VAL A 23 -9.97 -2.71 -11.02
C VAL A 23 -10.18 -3.70 -9.88
N TYR A 24 -9.09 -4.23 -9.35
CA TYR A 24 -9.10 -5.29 -8.36
C TYR A 24 -8.12 -5.01 -7.22
N ARG A 25 -8.44 -5.48 -6.02
CA ARG A 25 -7.46 -5.69 -4.95
C ARG A 25 -6.83 -7.06 -5.14
N LEU A 26 -5.50 -7.09 -5.28
CA LEU A 26 -4.76 -8.30 -5.62
C LEU A 26 -3.87 -8.74 -4.46
N SER A 27 -3.75 -10.04 -4.24
CA SER A 27 -2.62 -10.59 -3.48
C SER A 27 -1.31 -10.35 -4.23
N ILE A 28 -0.19 -10.25 -3.50
CA ILE A 28 1.12 -9.92 -4.07
C ILE A 28 1.50 -10.84 -5.25
N ASP A 29 1.20 -12.13 -5.16
CA ASP A 29 1.50 -13.10 -6.23
C ASP A 29 0.74 -12.83 -7.54
N LEU A 30 -0.50 -12.34 -7.48
CA LEU A 30 -1.26 -11.93 -8.66
C LEU A 30 -0.85 -10.53 -9.14
N ALA A 31 -0.56 -9.61 -8.22
CA ALA A 31 -0.05 -8.28 -8.57
C ALA A 31 1.25 -8.37 -9.38
N ILE A 32 2.17 -9.27 -9.02
CA ILE A 32 3.42 -9.50 -9.78
C ILE A 32 3.13 -9.97 -11.21
N GLN A 33 2.10 -10.81 -11.43
CA GLN A 33 1.74 -11.24 -12.78
C GLN A 33 1.24 -10.06 -13.63
N GLU A 34 0.39 -9.21 -13.04
CA GLU A 34 -0.09 -7.99 -13.71
C GLU A 34 1.05 -7.02 -14.01
N ILE A 35 1.95 -6.80 -13.05
CA ILE A 35 3.11 -5.91 -13.21
C ILE A 35 4.05 -6.42 -14.31
N LYS A 36 4.26 -7.74 -14.44
CA LYS A 36 5.01 -8.32 -15.56
C LYS A 36 4.35 -8.01 -16.91
N ALA A 37 3.02 -8.12 -16.99
CA ALA A 37 2.27 -7.81 -18.21
C ALA A 37 2.27 -6.30 -18.54
N LEU A 38 2.29 -5.43 -17.52
CA LEU A 38 2.42 -3.98 -17.70
C LEU A 38 3.84 -3.63 -18.15
N SER A 39 4.85 -4.19 -17.50
CA SER A 39 6.25 -3.98 -17.84
C SER A 39 6.56 -4.38 -19.28
N SER A 40 6.04 -5.53 -19.76
CA SER A 40 6.22 -5.96 -21.16
C SER A 40 5.56 -5.05 -22.19
N LYS A 41 4.60 -4.22 -21.77
CA LYS A 41 3.95 -3.18 -22.59
C LYS A 41 4.62 -1.80 -22.46
N GLY A 42 5.75 -1.72 -21.74
CA GLY A 42 6.51 -0.48 -21.57
C GLY A 42 5.97 0.44 -20.47
N VAL A 43 5.16 -0.06 -19.52
CA VAL A 43 4.81 0.73 -18.33
C VAL A 43 6.06 0.89 -17.46
N PRO A 44 6.51 2.12 -17.15
CA PRO A 44 7.76 2.34 -16.44
C PRO A 44 7.65 2.18 -14.93
N ALA A 45 6.47 2.40 -14.34
CA ALA A 45 6.29 2.37 -12.89
C ALA A 45 4.88 1.99 -12.45
N VAL A 46 4.78 1.50 -11.21
CA VAL A 46 3.52 1.24 -10.50
C VAL A 46 3.48 1.95 -9.16
N ALA A 47 2.30 2.42 -8.77
CA ALA A 47 2.03 3.01 -7.45
C ALA A 47 1.27 2.00 -6.59
N LEU A 48 1.74 1.71 -5.37
CA LEU A 48 1.19 0.66 -4.52
C LEU A 48 0.32 1.25 -3.42
N PHE A 49 -0.91 0.75 -3.29
CA PHE A 49 -1.86 1.15 -2.25
C PHE A 49 -2.32 -0.08 -1.46
N PRO A 50 -2.14 -0.10 -0.13
CA PRO A 50 -2.49 -1.26 0.69
C PRO A 50 -3.97 -1.25 1.09
N SER A 51 -4.57 -2.43 1.15
CA SER A 51 -5.81 -2.70 1.86
C SER A 51 -5.46 -3.45 3.14
N VAL A 52 -5.15 -2.70 4.20
CA VAL A 52 -4.73 -3.24 5.49
C VAL A 52 -5.94 -3.79 6.25
N PRO A 53 -5.89 -5.04 6.75
CA PRO A 53 -6.96 -5.58 7.58
C PRO A 53 -7.16 -4.80 8.88
N ASP A 54 -8.42 -4.65 9.32
CA ASP A 54 -8.74 -3.83 10.50
C ASP A 54 -8.02 -4.29 11.79
N ARG A 55 -7.74 -5.58 11.92
CA ARG A 55 -6.99 -6.14 13.08
C ARG A 55 -5.54 -5.62 13.20
N LEU A 56 -4.98 -5.05 12.12
CA LEU A 56 -3.63 -4.49 12.09
C LEU A 56 -3.64 -2.96 12.21
N LYS A 57 -4.81 -2.33 12.22
CA LYS A 57 -4.93 -0.88 12.37
C LYS A 57 -4.79 -0.50 13.85
N SER A 58 -4.07 0.56 14.13
CA SER A 58 -3.93 1.16 15.47
C SER A 58 -4.15 2.66 15.39
N SER A 59 -4.41 3.35 16.50
CA SER A 59 -4.47 4.83 16.47
C SER A 59 -3.11 5.47 16.11
N GLY A 60 -2.01 4.75 16.32
CA GLY A 60 -0.65 5.19 16.01
C GLY A 60 -0.19 4.88 14.58
N GLY A 61 -0.96 4.10 13.81
CA GLY A 61 -0.56 3.66 12.47
C GLY A 61 0.69 2.76 12.46
N ASP A 62 0.90 1.94 13.49
CA ASP A 62 2.17 1.20 13.71
C ASP A 62 2.53 0.23 12.58
N GLU A 63 1.52 -0.27 11.87
CA GLU A 63 1.71 -1.17 10.74
C GLU A 63 2.32 -0.47 9.51
N SER A 64 2.28 0.87 9.44
CA SER A 64 2.87 1.66 8.34
C SER A 64 4.36 1.40 8.16
N TYR A 65 5.11 1.30 9.25
CA TYR A 65 6.56 1.08 9.27
C TYR A 65 6.96 -0.37 9.61
N ASN A 66 6.01 -1.31 9.58
CA ASN A 66 6.33 -2.71 9.79
C ASN A 66 7.20 -3.25 8.64
N SER A 67 8.44 -3.64 8.92
CA SER A 67 9.36 -4.17 7.90
C SER A 67 8.87 -5.47 7.23
N ALA A 68 7.94 -6.19 7.87
CA ALA A 68 7.25 -7.36 7.32
C ALA A 68 5.83 -7.05 6.81
N GLY A 69 5.44 -5.76 6.81
CA GLY A 69 4.13 -5.29 6.38
C GLY A 69 3.85 -5.53 4.90
N LEU A 70 2.59 -5.33 4.51
CA LEU A 70 2.09 -5.68 3.18
C LEU A 70 2.88 -4.98 2.06
N ILE A 71 3.12 -3.67 2.17
CA ILE A 71 3.81 -2.88 1.15
C ILE A 71 5.30 -3.19 1.11
N GLN A 72 5.96 -3.30 2.26
CA GLN A 72 7.38 -3.64 2.36
C GLN A 72 7.67 -5.01 1.73
N ASN A 73 6.85 -6.00 2.04
CA ASN A 73 6.94 -7.34 1.42
C ASN A 73 6.62 -7.29 -0.09
N ALA A 74 5.62 -6.50 -0.51
CA ALA A 74 5.28 -6.34 -1.92
C ALA A 74 6.44 -5.72 -2.71
N ILE A 75 7.04 -4.63 -2.22
CA ILE A 75 8.20 -3.98 -2.84
C ILE A 75 9.32 -4.99 -3.05
N LYS A 76 9.72 -5.72 -2.00
CA LYS A 76 10.78 -6.73 -2.08
C LYS A 76 10.49 -7.76 -3.18
N ARG A 77 9.31 -8.37 -3.15
CA ARG A 77 8.93 -9.43 -4.10
C ARG A 77 8.73 -8.93 -5.54
N ILE A 78 8.25 -7.70 -5.72
CA ILE A 78 8.13 -7.07 -7.03
C ILE A 78 9.53 -6.80 -7.60
N LYS A 79 10.46 -6.24 -6.81
CA LYS A 79 11.83 -6.00 -7.26
C LYS A 79 12.59 -7.28 -7.58
N GLU A 80 12.35 -8.37 -6.85
CA GLU A 80 12.89 -9.69 -7.19
C GLU A 80 12.36 -10.21 -8.54
N ALA A 81 11.10 -9.94 -8.86
CA ALA A 81 10.44 -10.49 -10.05
C ALA A 81 10.53 -9.62 -11.30
N VAL A 82 10.61 -8.29 -11.14
CA VAL A 82 10.65 -7.28 -12.21
C VAL A 82 11.64 -6.17 -11.82
N PRO A 83 12.96 -6.43 -11.83
CA PRO A 83 13.96 -5.50 -11.28
C PRO A 83 13.97 -4.10 -11.91
N GLU A 84 13.53 -3.96 -13.16
CA GLU A 84 13.55 -2.68 -13.88
C GLU A 84 12.30 -1.81 -13.65
N ILE A 85 11.22 -2.35 -13.08
CA ILE A 85 10.01 -1.55 -12.84
C ILE A 85 10.27 -0.53 -11.72
N GLY A 86 9.86 0.72 -11.96
CA GLY A 86 9.75 1.74 -10.92
C GLY A 86 8.64 1.38 -9.94
N ILE A 87 8.89 1.59 -8.66
CA ILE A 87 7.88 1.42 -7.60
C ILE A 87 7.72 2.75 -6.89
N ILE A 88 6.48 3.17 -6.73
CA ILE A 88 6.10 4.34 -5.94
C ILE A 88 5.27 3.80 -4.77
N SER A 89 5.78 3.96 -3.55
CA SER A 89 5.04 3.68 -2.33
C SER A 89 4.34 4.93 -1.84
N ASP A 90 3.17 4.72 -1.24
CA ASP A 90 2.44 5.78 -0.56
C ASP A 90 2.94 5.93 0.89
N VAL A 91 3.17 7.17 1.32
CA VAL A 91 3.65 7.53 2.66
C VAL A 91 2.55 8.36 3.33
N ALA A 92 1.63 7.66 3.98
CA ALA A 92 0.44 8.17 4.63
C ALA A 92 -0.05 7.17 5.69
N LEU A 93 -0.78 7.65 6.70
CA LEU A 93 -1.27 6.82 7.81
C LEU A 93 -2.72 6.32 7.66
N ASP A 94 -3.50 6.85 6.73
CA ASP A 94 -4.94 6.52 6.60
C ASP A 94 -5.24 5.03 6.40
N PRO A 95 -4.42 4.20 5.71
CA PRO A 95 -4.70 2.77 5.61
C PRO A 95 -4.40 2.03 6.93
N TYR A 96 -3.61 2.64 7.82
CA TYR A 96 -3.06 2.02 9.01
C TYR A 96 -3.72 2.52 10.30
N THR A 97 -4.44 3.63 10.25
CA THR A 97 -5.12 4.20 11.41
C THR A 97 -6.53 3.67 11.59
N THR A 98 -6.98 3.50 12.83
CA THR A 98 -8.36 3.07 13.13
C THR A 98 -9.40 4.14 12.79
N HIS A 99 -9.00 5.41 12.78
CA HIS A 99 -9.83 6.56 12.43
C HIS A 99 -9.78 6.92 10.95
N GLY A 100 -8.81 6.40 10.18
CA GLY A 100 -8.71 6.62 8.73
C GLY A 100 -8.28 8.03 8.33
N HIS A 101 -7.53 8.72 9.20
CA HIS A 101 -6.90 10.01 8.86
C HIS A 101 -5.41 9.78 8.58
N ASP A 102 -4.85 10.65 7.74
CA ASP A 102 -3.46 10.60 7.27
C ASP A 102 -2.43 10.91 8.38
N GLY A 103 -2.88 11.40 9.53
CA GLY A 103 -2.05 11.77 10.67
C GLY A 103 -2.62 11.34 12.01
N LEU A 104 -1.78 11.43 13.04
CA LEU A 104 -2.16 11.19 14.44
C LEU A 104 -3.15 12.24 14.93
N ILE A 105 -4.10 11.84 15.76
CA ILE A 105 -5.17 12.71 16.27
C ILE A 105 -5.06 12.85 17.79
N ASN A 106 -5.21 14.06 18.30
CA ASN A 106 -5.34 14.31 19.74
C ASN A 106 -6.78 14.08 20.25
N GLU A 107 -7.02 14.32 21.54
CA GLU A 107 -8.36 14.14 22.14
C GLU A 107 -9.41 15.11 21.59
N ASP A 108 -8.98 16.26 21.06
CA ASP A 108 -9.84 17.31 20.49
C ASP A 108 -10.22 17.06 19.02
N GLY A 109 -9.59 16.06 18.37
CA GLY A 109 -9.82 15.74 16.96
C GLY A 109 -8.87 16.43 15.98
N ASP A 110 -7.85 17.14 16.47
CA ASP A 110 -6.87 17.83 15.63
C ASP A 110 -5.72 16.91 15.20
N ILE A 111 -5.25 17.11 13.97
CA ILE A 111 -4.08 16.41 13.45
C ILE A 111 -2.80 16.97 14.08
N LEU A 112 -2.05 16.09 14.74
CA LEU A 112 -0.74 16.37 15.31
C LEU A 112 0.33 16.33 14.23
N ASN A 113 0.66 17.50 13.67
CA ASN A 113 1.52 17.60 12.47
C ASN A 113 2.93 17.01 12.67
N ASP A 114 3.65 17.43 13.71
CA ASP A 114 5.06 17.09 13.88
C ASP A 114 5.21 15.62 14.29
N GLU A 115 4.36 15.14 15.19
CA GLU A 115 4.28 13.74 15.59
C GLU A 115 3.87 12.84 14.42
N THR A 116 2.98 13.31 13.53
CA THR A 116 2.66 12.59 12.29
C THR A 116 3.90 12.46 11.40
N ILE A 117 4.64 13.55 11.20
CA ILE A 117 5.87 13.54 10.39
C ILE A 117 6.88 12.55 10.95
N GLU A 118 7.03 12.44 12.27
CA GLU A 118 7.93 11.46 12.88
C GLU A 118 7.59 10.01 12.51
N ILE A 119 6.30 9.66 12.42
CA ILE A 119 5.86 8.34 11.96
C ILE A 119 6.08 8.17 10.46
N LEU A 120 5.73 9.18 9.65
CA LEU A 120 5.91 9.13 8.19
C LEU A 120 7.38 9.00 7.78
N VAL A 121 8.32 9.53 8.56
CA VAL A 121 9.77 9.33 8.34
C VAL A 121 10.22 7.90 8.63
N ARG A 122 9.53 7.18 9.52
CA ARG A 122 9.85 5.78 9.85
C ARG A 122 9.29 4.79 8.82
N GLN A 123 8.18 5.14 8.17
CA GLN A 123 7.50 4.36 7.14
C GLN A 123 8.40 4.15 5.90
#